data_AF-A0AAN7EFF5-F1
#
_entry.id   AF-A0AAN7EFF5-F1
#
_cell.length_a   1.000
_cell.length_b   1.000
_cell.length_c   1.000
_cell.angle_alpha   90.00
_cell.angle_beta   90.00
_cell.angle_gamma   90.00
#
_symmetry.space_group_name_H-M   'P 1'
#
loop_
_entity.id
_entity.type
_entity.pdbx_description
1 polymer ?
#
loop_
_entity_poly.entity_id
_entity_poly.type
_entity_poly.pdbx_seq_one_letter_code
_entity_poly.pdbx_strand_id
1 'polypeptide(L)'
;MAEGSAHSRYVKLTKDQGPLEDIKPGELNQPIEVPQLAVRKCYECGQPLPESFQPPGDEPWTTGIFGCAEDRESCWTGLFCPCVLFGRNVESLREDTPWTTPCMCHAVCVEGGMALAAATAIFHGSDPRTAFLICEGLLFAWWMCGIYTGLARQSLQKKYHLKRVIIIIINIILFLCLIPFLLCQVR
;
A
#
# COMPACT_ATOMS: atom_id res chain seq x y z
N MET A 1 16.20 -28.79 -37.33
CA MET A 1 16.74 -28.13 -38.55
C MET A 1 15.66 -28.29 -39.62
N ALA A 2 14.98 -27.30 -40.20
CA ALA A 2 14.96 -25.84 -40.08
C ALA A 2 13.57 -25.39 -40.62
N GLU A 3 12.89 -24.46 -39.93
CA GLU A 3 11.65 -23.85 -40.44
C GLU A 3 11.95 -22.71 -41.41
N GLY A 4 11.13 -22.65 -42.46
CA GLY A 4 11.36 -21.87 -43.67
C GLY A 4 11.23 -20.36 -43.48
N SER A 5 12.28 -19.66 -43.92
CA SER A 5 12.31 -18.24 -44.22
C SER A 5 11.11 -17.81 -45.09
N ALA A 6 10.17 -17.07 -44.51
CA ALA A 6 9.20 -16.28 -45.26
C ALA A 6 9.92 -15.05 -45.85
N HIS A 7 10.64 -15.27 -46.95
CA HIS A 7 11.26 -14.20 -47.72
C HIS A 7 10.18 -13.26 -48.29
N SER A 8 10.19 -12.00 -47.86
CA SER A 8 9.39 -10.94 -48.47
C SER A 8 9.70 -10.86 -49.97
N ARG A 9 8.74 -11.22 -50.81
CA ARG A 9 8.88 -11.17 -52.26
C ARG A 9 8.52 -9.77 -52.75
N TYR A 10 9.53 -8.99 -53.10
CA TYR A 10 9.32 -7.70 -53.77
C TYR A 10 8.78 -7.95 -55.18
N VAL A 11 7.55 -7.50 -55.44
CA VAL A 11 6.93 -7.54 -56.77
C VAL A 11 7.40 -6.33 -57.55
N LYS A 12 8.04 -6.56 -58.70
CA LYS A 12 8.50 -5.50 -59.59
C LYS A 12 7.30 -5.03 -60.42
N LEU A 13 6.85 -3.80 -60.21
CA LEU A 13 5.72 -3.21 -60.95
C LEU A 13 6.17 -2.91 -62.39
N THR A 14 5.53 -3.55 -63.37
CA THR A 14 5.66 -3.22 -64.81
C THR A 14 4.50 -2.33 -65.26
N LYS A 15 4.76 -1.50 -66.27
CA LYS A 15 3.96 -0.33 -66.68
C LYS A 15 2.52 -0.64 -67.15
N ASP A 16 2.16 -1.91 -67.33
CA ASP A 16 0.90 -2.35 -67.93
C ASP A 16 -0.04 -3.06 -66.93
N GLN A 17 0.03 -2.71 -65.64
CA GLN A 17 -0.97 -3.19 -64.68
C GLN A 17 -2.25 -2.35 -64.80
N GLY A 18 -3.38 -3.03 -65.03
CA GLY A 18 -4.72 -2.43 -65.13
C GLY A 18 -5.14 -1.62 -63.90
N PRO A 19 -6.31 -0.96 -63.94
CA PRO A 19 -6.67 0.12 -63.01
C PRO A 19 -6.40 -0.31 -61.57
N LEU A 20 -5.41 0.34 -60.92
CA LEU A 20 -5.24 0.26 -59.48
C LEU A 20 -6.57 0.67 -58.87
N GLU A 21 -7.13 -0.13 -57.96
CA GLU A 21 -8.22 0.34 -57.12
C GLU A 21 -7.77 1.67 -56.48
N ASP A 22 -8.55 2.73 -56.69
CA ASP A 22 -8.26 4.07 -56.17
C ASP A 22 -8.29 4.03 -54.64
N ILE A 23 -7.13 3.81 -54.03
CA ILE A 23 -6.95 3.92 -52.58
C ILE A 23 -7.19 5.38 -52.19
N LYS A 24 -8.37 5.67 -51.63
CA LYS A 24 -8.72 7.02 -51.18
C LYS A 24 -7.77 7.45 -50.05
N PRO A 25 -7.20 8.67 -50.09
CA PRO A 25 -6.36 9.18 -49.02
C PRO A 25 -7.13 9.20 -47.69
N GLY A 26 -6.76 8.31 -46.77
CA GLY A 26 -7.41 8.19 -45.46
C GLY A 26 -7.74 6.76 -45.04
N GLU A 27 -7.93 5.82 -45.98
CA GLU A 27 -8.26 4.43 -45.61
C GLU A 27 -7.10 3.67 -44.96
N LEU A 28 -5.85 4.01 -45.29
CA LEU A 28 -4.66 3.45 -44.63
C LEU A 28 -4.43 3.96 -43.20
N ASN A 29 -5.09 5.06 -42.81
CA ASN A 29 -4.96 5.65 -41.47
C ASN A 29 -6.11 5.24 -40.54
N GLN A 30 -6.82 4.16 -40.85
CA GLN A 30 -7.79 3.61 -39.91
C GLN A 30 -7.06 2.90 -38.77
N PRO A 31 -7.46 3.14 -37.50
CA PRO A 31 -6.90 2.42 -36.37
C PRO A 31 -7.23 0.93 -36.53
N ILE A 32 -6.19 0.13 -36.75
CA ILE A 32 -6.30 -1.32 -36.79
C ILE A 32 -6.63 -1.77 -35.37
N GLU A 33 -7.82 -2.36 -35.18
CA GLU A 33 -8.11 -3.09 -33.95
C GLU A 33 -7.20 -4.31 -33.91
N VAL A 34 -6.19 -4.28 -33.04
CA VAL A 34 -5.32 -5.41 -32.79
C VAL A 34 -5.85 -6.13 -31.56
N PRO A 35 -6.45 -7.34 -31.68
CA PRO A 35 -6.99 -8.09 -30.54
C PRO A 35 -5.95 -8.35 -29.44
N GLN A 36 -4.65 -8.37 -29.80
CA GLN A 36 -3.51 -8.50 -28.90
C GLN A 36 -3.38 -7.32 -27.89
N LEU A 37 -4.00 -6.17 -28.15
CA LEU A 37 -4.06 -5.05 -27.20
C LEU A 37 -5.23 -5.13 -26.22
N ALA A 38 -6.28 -5.92 -26.52
CA ALA A 38 -7.44 -6.10 -25.65
C ALA A 38 -7.25 -7.16 -24.56
N VAL A 39 -6.07 -7.78 -24.49
CA VAL A 39 -5.75 -8.81 -23.49
C VAL A 39 -5.50 -8.15 -22.14
N ARG A 40 -6.08 -8.70 -21.05
CA ARG A 40 -5.77 -8.27 -19.68
C ARG A 40 -4.29 -8.47 -19.43
N LYS A 41 -3.57 -7.43 -19.02
CA LYS A 41 -2.13 -7.50 -18.72
C LYS A 41 -1.87 -7.45 -17.23
N CYS A 42 -0.83 -8.13 -16.77
CA CYS A 42 -0.34 -7.99 -15.42
C CYS A 42 0.18 -6.55 -15.20
N TYR A 43 -0.21 -5.94 -14.08
CA TYR A 43 0.22 -4.56 -13.74
C TYR A 43 1.72 -4.46 -13.45
N GLU A 44 2.35 -5.53 -12.97
CA GLU A 44 3.76 -5.51 -12.58
C GLU A 44 4.71 -5.90 -13.72
N CYS A 45 4.37 -6.92 -14.52
CA CYS A 45 5.24 -7.42 -15.60
C CYS A 45 4.72 -7.15 -17.03
N GLY A 46 3.50 -6.63 -17.21
CA GLY A 46 2.93 -6.31 -18.51
C GLY A 46 2.56 -7.51 -19.40
N GLN A 47 2.78 -8.74 -18.91
CA GLN A 47 2.48 -9.96 -19.64
C GLN A 47 0.96 -10.18 -19.79
N PRO A 48 0.49 -10.75 -20.91
CA PRO A 48 -0.90 -11.13 -21.07
C PRO A 48 -1.29 -12.19 -20.04
N LEU A 49 -2.34 -11.92 -19.29
CA LEU A 49 -2.91 -12.84 -18.32
C LEU A 49 -3.76 -13.89 -19.06
N PRO A 50 -3.66 -15.18 -18.68
CA PRO A 50 -4.52 -16.21 -19.25
C PRO A 50 -6.00 -15.97 -18.88
N GLU A 51 -6.92 -16.44 -19.73
CA GLU A 51 -8.38 -16.30 -19.54
C GLU A 51 -8.88 -16.92 -18.21
N SER A 52 -8.17 -17.94 -17.72
CA SER A 52 -8.44 -18.63 -16.45
C SER A 52 -7.96 -17.86 -15.22
N PHE A 53 -7.25 -16.74 -15.40
CA PHE A 53 -6.76 -15.94 -14.29
C PHE A 53 -7.93 -15.28 -13.56
N GLN A 54 -8.24 -15.81 -12.38
CA GLN A 54 -9.04 -15.11 -11.39
C GLN A 54 -8.09 -14.34 -10.47
N PRO A 55 -8.29 -13.02 -10.28
CA PRO A 55 -7.55 -12.30 -9.26
C PRO A 55 -7.81 -12.98 -7.91
N PRO A 56 -6.79 -13.17 -7.06
CA PRO A 56 -6.99 -13.75 -5.75
C PRO A 56 -8.07 -12.95 -5.02
N GLY A 57 -9.12 -13.63 -4.56
CA GLY A 57 -10.27 -12.99 -3.95
C GLY A 57 -9.87 -12.33 -2.63
N ASP A 58 -10.54 -11.23 -2.28
CA ASP A 58 -10.34 -10.57 -0.99
C ASP A 58 -10.82 -11.49 0.15
N GLU A 59 -9.92 -12.32 0.68
CA GLU A 59 -10.27 -13.24 1.76
C GLU A 59 -10.62 -12.45 3.03
N PRO A 60 -11.63 -12.90 3.80
CA PRO A 60 -11.98 -12.26 5.05
C PRO A 60 -10.84 -12.39 6.06
N TRP A 61 -10.65 -11.34 6.87
CA TRP A 61 -9.72 -11.36 8.00
C TRP A 61 -10.28 -12.24 9.11
N THR A 62 -10.15 -13.56 9.03
CA THR A 62 -10.53 -14.41 10.16
C THR A 62 -9.74 -15.72 10.14
N THR A 63 -8.73 -15.82 11.01
CA THR A 63 -8.62 -17.04 11.81
C THR A 63 -9.65 -16.92 12.95
N GLY A 64 -10.17 -18.02 13.51
CA GLY A 64 -11.19 -17.96 14.57
C GLY A 64 -10.76 -17.11 15.78
N ILE A 65 -11.66 -16.85 16.74
CA ILE A 65 -11.35 -16.02 17.93
C ILE A 65 -10.14 -16.54 18.74
N PHE A 66 -9.79 -17.82 18.57
CA PHE A 66 -8.60 -18.49 19.12
C PHE A 66 -7.63 -18.99 18.04
N GLY A 67 -7.71 -18.48 16.81
CA GLY A 67 -6.84 -18.90 15.71
C GLY A 67 -5.36 -18.58 15.96
N CYS A 68 -5.07 -17.60 16.82
CA CYS A 68 -3.70 -17.38 17.29
C CYS A 68 -3.17 -18.49 18.21
N ALA A 69 -4.03 -19.33 18.81
CA ALA A 69 -3.60 -20.42 19.69
C ALA A 69 -2.90 -21.56 18.96
N GLU A 70 -3.02 -21.63 17.62
CA GLU A 70 -2.22 -22.51 16.77
C GLU A 70 -0.73 -22.13 16.81
N ASP A 71 -0.42 -20.84 16.98
CA ASP A 71 0.93 -20.33 17.23
C ASP A 71 1.02 -19.70 18.63
N ARG A 72 1.31 -20.56 19.62
CA ARG A 72 1.39 -20.15 21.02
C ARG A 72 2.45 -19.07 21.26
N GLU A 73 3.57 -19.09 20.56
CA GLU A 73 4.60 -18.03 20.69
C GLU A 73 4.04 -16.67 20.25
N SER A 74 3.38 -16.63 19.08
CA SER A 74 2.74 -15.40 18.59
C SER A 74 1.57 -14.96 19.47
N CYS A 75 0.79 -15.89 20.02
CA CYS A 75 -0.31 -15.59 20.92
C CYS A 75 0.18 -14.93 22.22
N TRP A 76 1.22 -15.49 22.85
CA TRP A 76 1.78 -14.94 24.09
C TRP A 76 2.52 -13.63 23.82
N THR A 77 3.29 -13.56 22.73
CA THR A 77 3.96 -12.32 22.33
C THR A 77 2.93 -11.21 22.05
N GLY A 78 1.83 -11.51 21.36
CA GLY A 78 0.76 -10.54 21.11
C GLY A 78 0.05 -10.06 22.38
N LEU A 79 -0.07 -10.95 23.38
CA LEU A 79 -0.70 -10.62 24.66
C LEU A 79 0.18 -9.68 25.52
N PHE A 80 1.48 -9.96 25.61
CA PHE A 80 2.40 -9.22 26.48
C PHE A 80 3.10 -8.05 25.77
N CYS A 81 3.25 -8.13 24.45
CA CYS A 81 4.00 -7.16 23.66
C CYS A 81 3.53 -7.11 22.19
N PRO A 82 2.34 -6.54 21.91
CA PRO A 82 1.76 -6.51 20.57
C PRO A 82 2.64 -5.77 19.55
N CYS A 83 3.48 -4.83 19.99
CA CYS A 83 4.42 -4.11 19.13
C CYS A 83 5.58 -4.98 18.62
N VAL A 84 6.05 -5.97 19.39
CA VAL A 84 7.04 -6.97 18.94
C VAL A 84 6.42 -7.89 17.90
N LEU A 85 5.20 -8.37 18.16
CA LEU A 85 4.47 -9.20 17.19
C LEU A 85 4.26 -8.43 15.87
N PHE A 86 3.90 -7.16 15.95
CA PHE A 86 3.81 -6.29 14.78
C PHE A 86 5.18 -6.12 14.08
N GLY A 87 6.25 -5.88 14.83
CA GLY A 87 7.60 -5.76 14.29
C GLY A 87 8.05 -6.99 13.51
N ARG A 88 7.79 -8.21 14.03
CA ARG A 88 8.08 -9.46 13.33
C ARG A 88 7.28 -9.62 12.03
N ASN A 89 6.04 -9.14 12.01
CA ASN A 89 5.23 -9.08 10.78
C ASN A 89 5.78 -8.08 9.77
N VAL A 90 6.33 -6.95 10.21
CA VAL A 90 6.98 -5.99 9.30
C VAL A 90 8.27 -6.57 8.75
N GLU A 91 9.08 -7.22 9.56
CA GLU A 91 10.32 -7.88 9.15
C GLU A 91 10.07 -8.96 8.09
N SER A 92 8.97 -9.73 8.19
CA SER A 92 8.58 -10.72 7.17
C SER A 92 8.06 -10.11 5.85
N LEU A 93 7.73 -8.82 5.85
CA LEU A 93 7.36 -8.07 4.65
C LEU A 93 8.55 -7.33 4.03
N ARG A 94 9.49 -6.91 4.88
CA ARG A 94 10.57 -5.98 4.58
C ARG A 94 11.85 -6.50 5.20
N GLU A 95 12.65 -7.20 4.40
CA GLU A 95 13.94 -7.75 4.83
C GLU A 95 14.95 -6.67 5.24
N ASP A 96 14.74 -5.43 4.81
CA ASP A 96 15.58 -4.26 5.11
C ASP A 96 15.26 -3.61 6.46
N THR A 97 14.13 -3.96 7.09
CA THR A 97 13.68 -3.34 8.34
C THR A 97 13.65 -4.37 9.48
N PRO A 98 14.57 -4.29 10.46
CA PRO A 98 14.55 -5.21 11.60
C PRO A 98 13.30 -5.00 12.46
N TRP A 99 12.79 -6.07 13.06
CA TRP A 99 11.56 -6.05 13.88
C TRP A 99 11.61 -5.07 15.05
N THR A 100 12.82 -4.74 15.53
CA THR A 100 13.04 -3.81 16.65
C THR A 100 12.66 -2.38 16.31
N THR A 101 12.79 -1.97 15.04
CA THR A 101 12.54 -0.57 14.62
C THR A 101 11.07 -0.16 14.81
N PRO A 102 10.06 -0.91 14.29
CA PRO A 102 8.65 -0.61 14.56
C PRO A 102 8.29 -0.68 16.05
N CYS A 103 8.87 -1.64 16.78
CA CYS A 103 8.64 -1.81 18.20
C CYS A 103 9.15 -0.62 19.02
N MET A 104 10.38 -0.16 18.75
CA MET A 104 10.94 1.03 19.41
C MET A 104 10.19 2.30 19.03
N CYS A 105 9.77 2.45 17.77
CA CYS A 105 8.94 3.58 17.34
C CYS A 105 7.65 3.66 18.15
N HIS A 106 6.95 2.53 18.35
CA HIS A 106 5.75 2.48 19.18
C HIS A 106 6.04 2.80 20.65
N ALA A 107 7.08 2.19 21.24
CA ALA A 107 7.46 2.44 22.62
C ALA A 107 7.84 3.91 22.88
N VAL A 108 8.52 4.57 21.94
CA VAL A 108 8.91 5.97 22.08
C VAL A 108 7.75 6.93 21.80
N CYS A 109 7.09 6.77 20.64
CA CYS A 109 6.08 7.73 20.18
C CYS A 109 4.74 7.59 20.89
N VAL A 110 4.37 6.38 21.32
CA VAL A 110 3.08 6.11 21.97
C VAL A 110 3.25 6.01 23.48
N GLU A 111 4.00 5.02 23.98
CA GLU A 111 4.14 4.81 25.43
C GLU A 111 4.92 5.95 26.10
N GLY A 112 6.08 6.32 25.54
CA GLY A 112 6.87 7.46 26.01
C GLY A 112 6.12 8.79 25.87
N GLY A 113 5.33 8.94 24.80
CA GLY A 113 4.50 10.11 24.57
C GLY A 113 3.39 10.28 25.60
N MET A 114 2.68 9.18 25.94
CA MET A 114 1.68 9.17 27.01
C MET A 114 2.31 9.44 28.37
N ALA A 115 3.47 8.85 28.67
CA ALA A 115 4.19 9.09 29.92
C ALA A 115 4.60 10.56 30.05
N LEU A 116 5.09 11.17 28.97
CA LEU A 116 5.41 12.59 28.94
C LEU A 116 4.16 13.46 29.13
N ALA A 117 3.06 13.16 28.45
CA ALA A 117 1.80 13.88 28.63
C ALA A 117 1.29 13.82 30.07
N ALA A 118 1.32 12.63 30.68
CA ALA A 118 0.91 12.42 32.08
C ALA A 118 1.82 13.17 33.06
N ALA A 119 3.14 13.12 32.86
CA ALA A 119 4.08 13.89 33.68
C ALA A 119 3.80 15.39 33.57
N THR A 120 3.59 15.90 32.36
CA THR A 120 3.28 17.32 32.14
C THR A 120 1.95 17.74 32.78
N ALA A 121 0.97 16.84 32.84
CA ALA A 121 -0.31 17.10 33.51
C ALA A 121 -0.21 17.10 35.04
N ILE A 122 0.63 16.23 35.63
CA ILE A 122 0.82 16.12 37.09
C ILE A 122 1.69 17.27 37.61
N PHE A 123 2.74 17.63 36.87
CA PHE A 123 3.61 18.75 37.22
C PHE A 123 3.00 20.05 36.66
N HIS A 124 2.05 20.62 37.41
CA HIS A 124 1.28 21.85 37.12
C HIS A 124 2.11 23.16 36.93
N GLY A 125 3.36 23.08 36.47
CA GLY A 125 4.29 24.20 36.34
C GLY A 125 4.84 24.44 34.93
N SER A 126 4.34 23.74 33.90
CA SER A 126 4.80 23.98 32.52
C SER A 126 4.26 25.30 31.98
N ASP A 127 5.16 26.17 31.52
CA ASP A 127 4.80 27.40 30.79
C ASP A 127 3.87 27.06 29.60
N PRO A 128 2.76 27.77 29.37
CA PRO A 128 1.81 27.50 28.29
C PRO A 128 2.45 27.32 26.90
N ARG A 129 3.56 28.03 26.60
CA ARG A 129 4.29 27.83 25.34
C ARG A 129 4.98 26.46 25.26
N THR A 130 5.58 26.01 26.36
CA THR A 130 6.22 24.68 26.44
C THR A 130 5.18 23.57 26.38
N ALA A 131 4.05 23.72 27.07
CA ALA A 131 2.94 22.75 27.01
C ALA A 131 2.38 22.63 25.58
N PHE A 132 2.25 23.76 24.87
CA PHE A 132 1.82 23.78 23.47
C PHE A 132 2.80 23.03 22.55
N LEU A 133 4.11 23.30 22.67
CA LEU A 133 5.14 22.60 21.88
C LEU A 133 5.20 21.10 22.17
N ILE A 134 5.03 20.70 23.44
CA ILE A 134 4.95 19.30 23.84
C ILE A 134 3.72 18.64 23.19
N CYS A 135 2.55 19.27 23.27
CA CYS A 135 1.32 18.76 22.67
C CYS A 135 1.45 18.60 21.15
N GLU A 136 1.97 19.62 20.46
CA GLU A 136 2.22 19.59 19.03
C GLU A 136 3.19 18.47 18.64
N GLY A 137 4.33 18.37 19.34
CA GLY A 137 5.32 17.31 19.10
C GLY A 137 4.77 15.90 19.32
N LEU A 138 3.98 15.69 20.38
CA LEU A 138 3.34 14.41 20.66
C LEU A 138 2.32 14.01 19.59
N LEU A 139 1.52 14.97 19.12
CA LEU A 139 0.56 14.74 18.03
C LEU A 139 1.27 14.39 16.72
N PHE A 140 2.34 15.10 16.37
CA PHE A 140 3.14 14.77 15.20
C PHE A 140 3.79 13.40 15.30
N ALA A 141 4.38 13.06 16.45
CA ALA A 141 5.02 11.75 16.67
C ALA A 141 4.01 10.61 16.59
N TRP A 142 2.84 10.74 17.24
CA TRP A 142 1.75 9.78 17.13
C TRP A 142 1.32 9.61 15.67
N TRP A 143 1.05 10.71 14.98
CA TRP A 143 0.56 10.70 13.61
C TRP A 143 1.51 9.99 12.65
N MET A 144 2.81 10.29 12.73
CA MET A 144 3.84 9.63 11.92
C MET A 144 3.92 8.13 12.20
N CYS A 145 3.86 7.73 13.48
CA CYS A 145 3.80 6.32 13.88
C CYS A 145 2.55 5.62 13.30
N GLY A 146 1.41 6.32 13.29
CA GLY A 146 0.15 5.84 12.71
C GLY A 146 0.23 5.62 11.19
N ILE A 147 0.82 6.55 10.45
CA ILE A 147 1.03 6.42 8.99
C ILE A 147 1.93 5.23 8.70
N TYR A 148 3.07 5.12 9.37
CA TYR A 148 4.02 4.04 9.15
C TYR A 148 3.38 2.66 9.39
N THR A 149 2.66 2.53 10.51
CA THR A 149 1.88 1.32 10.83
C THR A 149 0.80 1.04 9.78
N GLY A 150 0.14 2.09 9.29
CA GLY A 150 -0.86 2.00 8.22
C GLY A 150 -0.29 1.47 6.90
N LEU A 151 0.88 1.97 6.47
CA LEU A 151 1.56 1.53 5.25
C LEU A 151 1.97 0.05 5.32
N ALA A 152 2.46 -0.40 6.47
CA ALA A 152 2.77 -1.82 6.69
C ALA A 152 1.50 -2.70 6.59
N ARG A 153 0.38 -2.26 7.17
CA ARG A 153 -0.91 -2.97 7.05
C ARG A 153 -1.43 -3.01 5.63
N GLN A 154 -1.27 -1.93 4.85
CA GLN A 154 -1.60 -1.94 3.43
C GLN A 154 -0.70 -2.90 2.64
N SER A 155 0.58 -2.98 3.01
CA SER A 155 1.53 -3.92 2.38
C SER A 155 1.12 -5.38 2.66
N LEU A 156 0.67 -5.69 3.88
CA LEU A 156 0.08 -6.99 4.22
C LEU A 156 -1.19 -7.28 3.40
N GLN A 157 -2.10 -6.31 3.33
CA GLN A 157 -3.33 -6.42 2.55
C GLN A 157 -3.03 -6.74 1.10
N LYS A 158 -2.05 -6.07 0.50
CA LYS A 158 -1.64 -6.31 -0.89
C LYS A 158 -0.99 -7.67 -1.06
N LYS A 159 -0.10 -8.08 -0.15
CA LYS A 159 0.64 -9.36 -0.23
C LYS A 159 -0.27 -10.58 -0.09
N TYR A 160 -1.28 -10.49 0.79
CA TYR A 160 -2.15 -11.61 1.12
C TYR A 160 -3.57 -11.48 0.56
N HIS A 161 -3.84 -10.48 -0.28
CA HIS A 161 -5.17 -10.22 -0.87
C HIS A 161 -6.28 -10.20 0.20
N LEU A 162 -6.05 -9.45 1.27
CA LEU A 162 -7.00 -9.32 2.38
C LEU A 162 -7.93 -8.12 2.16
N LYS A 163 -9.19 -8.23 2.60
CA LYS A 163 -10.16 -7.12 2.53
C LYS A 163 -9.62 -5.81 3.14
N ARG A 164 -9.95 -4.67 2.56
CA ARG A 164 -9.54 -3.38 3.12
C ARG A 164 -10.29 -3.10 4.42
N VAL A 165 -9.55 -2.96 5.53
CA VAL A 165 -10.08 -2.40 6.79
C VAL A 165 -9.76 -0.90 6.84
N ILE A 166 -10.79 -0.05 7.03
CA ILE A 166 -10.75 1.42 6.88
C ILE A 166 -10.00 2.15 8.04
N ILE A 167 -9.13 1.47 8.79
CA ILE A 167 -8.48 2.03 9.99
C ILE A 167 -7.62 3.27 9.70
N ILE A 168 -7.04 3.36 8.50
CA ILE A 168 -6.17 4.48 8.10
C ILE A 168 -6.97 5.76 7.89
N ILE A 169 -8.14 5.66 7.28
CA ILE A 169 -9.03 6.80 7.10
C ILE A 169 -9.53 7.30 8.46
N ILE A 170 -9.84 6.40 9.39
CA ILE A 170 -10.27 6.77 10.75
C ILE A 170 -9.19 7.56 11.49
N ASN A 171 -7.91 7.16 11.42
CA ASN A 171 -6.82 7.89 12.07
C ASN A 171 -6.56 9.27 11.42
N ILE A 172 -6.64 9.35 10.09
CA ILE A 172 -6.48 10.63 9.36
C ILE A 172 -7.64 11.59 9.67
N ILE A 173 -8.87 11.08 9.72
CA ILE A 173 -10.05 11.87 10.09
C ILE A 173 -9.92 12.35 11.54
N LEU A 174 -9.50 11.48 12.47
CA LEU A 174 -9.26 11.90 13.87
C LEU A 174 -8.26 13.06 13.94
N PHE A 175 -7.14 12.97 13.21
CA PHE A 175 -6.12 14.00 13.17
C PHE A 175 -6.62 15.32 12.57
N LEU A 176 -7.28 15.27 11.41
CA LEU A 176 -7.85 16.45 10.75
C LEU A 176 -8.98 17.11 11.56
N CYS A 177 -9.71 16.34 12.38
CA CYS A 177 -10.76 16.86 13.26
C CYS A 177 -10.22 17.40 14.59
N LEU A 178 -9.11 16.85 15.12
CA LEU A 178 -8.50 17.28 16.38
C LEU A 178 -7.65 18.55 16.24
N ILE A 179 -6.96 18.73 15.11
CA ILE A 179 -6.17 19.95 14.84
C ILE A 179 -6.99 21.25 14.99
N PRO A 180 -8.15 21.42 14.33
CA PRO A 180 -8.95 22.63 14.48
C PRO A 180 -9.53 22.78 15.88
N PHE A 181 -9.84 21.70 16.60
CA PHE A 181 -10.30 21.76 17.99
C PHE A 181 -9.20 22.26 18.94
N LEU A 182 -7.97 21.80 18.77
CA LEU A 182 -6.81 22.25 19.55
C LEU A 182 -6.42 23.69 19.22
N LEU A 183 -6.51 24.10 17.94
CA LEU A 183 -6.28 25.49 17.54
C LEU A 183 -7.37 26.44 18.04
N CYS A 184 -8.61 25.96 18.24
CA CYS A 184 -9.73 26.76 18.74
C CYS A 184 -9.71 26.94 20.27
N GLN A 185 -9.11 26.01 21.02
CA GLN A 185 -8.93 26.13 22.49
C GLN A 185 -7.79 27.10 22.89
N VAL A 186 -7.06 27.66 21.93
CA VAL A 186 -5.88 28.52 22.13
C VAL A 186 -6.16 29.99 21.72
N ARG A 187 -7.42 30.37 21.53
CA ARG A 187 -7.84 31.77 21.31
C ARG A 187 -8.80 32.23 22.39
#